data_AF-A0A3S2BDL1-F1
#
_entry.id   AF-A0A3S2BDL1-F1
#
_cell.length_a   1.000
_cell.length_b   1.000
_cell.length_c   1.000
_cell.angle_alpha   90.00
_cell.angle_beta   90.00
_cell.angle_gamma   90.00
#
_symmetry.space_group_name_H-M   'P 1'
#
loop_
_entity.id
_entity.type
_entity.pdbx_description
1 polymer ?
#
loop_
_entity_poly.entity_id
_entity_poly.type
_entity_poly.pdbx_seq_one_letter_code
_entity_poly.pdbx_strand_id
1 'polypeptide(L)' 'MNIQAVEIVRDHSAASRNVGCRLCGSRLRHTLVDLGMSPPCERFLQPDQLDQMEPYYPLNVLVCDTCYLVQ' A
#
# COMPACT_ATOMS: atom_id res chain seq x y z
N MET A 1 26.96 0.54 -6.82
CA MET A 1 26.19 -0.05 -7.94
C MET A 1 26.20 -1.55 -7.74
N ASN A 2 25.01 -2.13 -7.53
CA ASN A 2 24.65 -3.55 -7.45
C ASN A 2 23.63 -3.72 -6.31
N ILE A 3 22.37 -3.43 -6.60
CA ILE A 3 21.27 -3.98 -5.81
C ILE A 3 20.78 -5.21 -6.58
N GLN A 4 21.11 -6.38 -6.04
CA GLN A 4 20.49 -7.62 -6.49
C GLN A 4 19.04 -7.56 -6.03
N ALA A 5 18.10 -7.60 -6.97
CA ALA A 5 16.68 -7.69 -6.67
C ALA A 5 16.43 -9.02 -5.96
N VAL A 6 16.32 -8.96 -4.63
CA VAL A 6 15.79 -10.06 -3.84
C VAL A 6 14.33 -10.22 -4.26
N GLU A 7 14.02 -11.34 -4.90
CA GLU A 7 12.65 -11.78 -5.15
C GLU A 7 11.99 -12.08 -3.80
N ILE A 8 11.43 -11.05 -3.18
CA ILE A 8 10.57 -11.18 -2.01
C ILE A 8 9.31 -11.91 -2.49
N VAL A 9 9.21 -13.19 -2.15
CA VAL A 9 8.00 -14.01 -2.30
C VAL A 9 6.84 -13.25 -1.65
N ARG A 10 5.96 -12.69 -2.49
CA ARG A 10 4.80 -11.90 -2.08
C ARG A 10 3.68 -12.84 -1.66
N ASP A 11 3.48 -13.02 -0.36
CA ASP A 11 2.21 -13.55 0.15
C ASP A 11 1.14 -12.46 -0.01
N HIS A 12 0.35 -12.57 -1.08
CA HIS A 12 -0.70 -11.61 -1.46
C HIS A 12 -2.02 -11.79 -0.68
N SER A 13 -2.00 -12.42 0.50
CA SER A 13 -3.19 -12.57 1.34
C SER A 13 -3.50 -11.34 2.20
N ALA A 14 -3.49 -10.14 1.60
CA ALA A 14 -4.11 -8.97 2.20
C ALA A 14 -5.51 -8.79 1.60
N ALA A 15 -6.48 -9.51 2.19
CA ALA A 15 -7.92 -9.31 2.09
C ALA A 15 -8.42 -8.62 0.81
N SER A 16 -8.94 -9.40 -0.15
CA SER A 16 -9.73 -8.91 -1.28
C SER A 16 -11.01 -8.22 -0.77
N ARG A 17 -10.85 -6.99 -0.28
CA ARG A 17 -11.96 -6.06 -0.09
C ARG A 17 -12.49 -5.77 -1.48
N ASN A 18 -13.79 -5.90 -1.67
CA ASN A 18 -14.43 -5.49 -2.90
C ASN A 18 -14.41 -3.96 -2.96
N VAL A 19 -13.27 -3.39 -3.35
CA VAL A 19 -13.06 -1.95 -3.41
C VAL A 19 -13.55 -1.45 -4.77
N GLY A 20 -14.53 -0.55 -4.74
CA GLY A 20 -14.96 0.19 -5.92
C GLY A 20 -14.01 1.36 -6.20
N CYS A 21 -13.82 1.67 -7.47
CA CYS A 21 -13.11 2.86 -7.90
C CYS A 21 -13.83 4.10 -7.36
N ARG A 22 -13.11 4.96 -6.63
CA ARG A 22 -13.66 6.18 -6.03
C ARG A 22 -14.18 7.22 -7.03
N LEU A 23 -13.83 7.10 -8.31
CA LEU A 23 -14.29 8.00 -9.38
C LEU A 23 -15.50 7.44 -10.13
N CYS A 24 -15.38 6.24 -10.71
CA CYS A 24 -16.42 5.68 -11.59
C CYS A 24 -17.22 4.52 -10.99
N GLY A 25 -16.88 4.06 -9.78
CA GLY A 25 -17.56 2.97 -9.08
C GLY A 25 -17.24 1.56 -9.60
N SER A 26 -16.46 1.40 -10.69
CA SER A 26 -16.12 0.06 -11.20
C SER A 26 -15.25 -0.72 -10.21
N ARG A 27 -15.34 -2.06 -10.25
CA ARG A 27 -14.61 -2.92 -9.30
C ARG A 27 -13.11 -2.89 -9.59
N LEU A 28 -12.30 -2.59 -8.58
CA LEU A 28 -10.84 -2.64 -8.68
C LEU A 28 -10.33 -4.08 -8.61
N ARG A 29 -9.38 -4.42 -9.47
CA ARG A 29 -8.81 -5.78 -9.59
C ARG A 29 -7.30 -5.81 -9.79
N HIS A 30 -6.72 -4.71 -10.29
CA HIS A 30 -5.33 -4.67 -10.70
C HIS A 30 -4.51 -3.89 -9.68
N THR A 31 -3.54 -4.54 -9.05
CA THR A 31 -2.50 -3.86 -8.28
C THR A 31 -1.52 -3.20 -9.26
N LEU A 32 -1.32 -1.90 -9.09
CA LEU A 32 -0.27 -1.16 -9.79
C LEU A 32 1.07 -1.32 -9.04
N VAL A 33 1.06 -1.08 -7.73
CA VAL A 33 2.23 -1.22 -6.87
C VAL A 33 1.81 -1.62 -5.46
N ASP A 34 2.59 -2.49 -4.85
CA ASP A 34 2.47 -2.85 -3.43
C ASP A 34 3.71 -2.32 -2.71
N LEU A 35 3.51 -1.40 -1.77
CA LEU A 35 4.55 -0.76 -0.97
C LEU A 35 4.71 -1.43 0.41
N GLY A 36 3.91 -2.46 0.71
CA GLY A 36 3.96 -3.20 1.97
C GLY A 36 3.41 -2.39 3.15
N MET A 37 3.95 -2.66 4.34
CA MET A 37 3.52 -2.00 5.57
C MET A 37 4.29 -0.69 5.75
N SER A 38 3.59 0.43 5.93
CA SER A 38 4.20 1.75 6.12
C SER A 38 3.54 2.52 7.28
N PRO A 39 4.30 3.35 8.00
CA PRO A 39 3.74 4.23 9.02
C PRO A 39 3.06 5.44 8.36
N PRO A 40 2.24 6.22 9.11
CA PRO A 40 1.71 7.48 8.63
C PRO A 40 2.85 8.49 8.29
N CYS A 41 2.93 8.94 7.04
CA CYS A 41 4.03 9.80 6.56
C CYS A 41 4.15 11.15 7.28
N GLU A 42 3.04 11.67 7.80
CA GLU A 42 2.97 12.99 8.46
C GLU A 42 2.96 12.89 9.99
N ARG A 43 3.37 11.74 10.54
CA ARG A 43 3.49 11.54 11.98
C ARG A 43 4.96 11.65 12.39
N PHE A 44 5.38 12.85 12.74
CA PHE A 44 6.72 13.10 13.27
C PHE A 44 6.80 12.73 14.75
N LEU A 45 7.82 11.97 15.14
CA LEU A 45 8.05 11.53 16.52
C LEU A 45 8.95 12.53 17.25
N GLN A 46 8.58 12.84 18.48
CA GLN A 46 9.48 13.52 19.42
C GLN A 46 10.47 12.52 20.04
N PRO A 47 11.61 12.98 20.58
CA PRO A 47 12.65 12.09 21.12
C PRO A 47 12.15 11.14 22.22
N ASP A 48 11.18 11.56 23.03
CA ASP A 48 10.54 10.76 24.08
C ASP A 48 9.53 9.71 23.54
N GLN A 49 9.28 9.71 22.23
CA GLN A 49 8.35 8.82 21.56
C GLN A 49 9.04 7.70 20.76
N LEU A 50 10.37 7.68 20.72
CA LEU A 50 11.14 6.70 19.92
C LEU A 50 10.95 5.25 20.38
N ASP A 51 10.74 5.03 21.68
CA ASP A 51 10.51 3.69 22.25
C ASP A 51 9.03 3.29 22.23
N GLN A 52 8.15 4.17 21.72
CA GLN A 52 6.72 3.89 21.62
C GLN A 52 6.42 3.14 20.34
N MET A 53 5.40 2.27 20.39
CA MET A 53 4.91 1.57 19.21
C MET A 53 4.39 2.58 18.17
N GLU A 54 4.85 2.43 16.93
CA GLU A 54 4.29 3.12 15.78
C GLU A 54 3.31 2.21 15.02
N PRO A 55 2.09 2.67 14.69
CA PRO A 55 1.17 1.90 13.87
C PRO A 55 1.64 1.86 12.41
N TYR A 56 1.58 0.67 11.80
CA TYR A 56 1.86 0.45 10.38
C TYR A 56 0.60 -0.03 9.66
N TYR A 57 0.42 0.42 8.42
CA TYR A 57 -0.74 0.08 7.60
C TYR A 57 -0.29 -0.47 6.24
N PRO A 58 -1.04 -1.41 5.66
CA PRO A 58 -0.73 -1.92 4.32
C PRO A 58 -1.02 -0.83 3.27
N LEU A 59 -0.04 -0.58 2.41
CA LEU A 59 -0.11 0.41 1.34
C LEU A 59 -0.03 -0.29 -0.02
N ASN A 60 -1.21 -0.69 -0.52
CA ASN A 60 -1.37 -1.31 -1.83
C ASN A 60 -2.16 -0.37 -2.74
N VAL A 61 -1.55 0.01 -3.86
CA VAL A 61 -2.12 0.92 -4.85
C VAL A 61 -2.72 0.13 -6.00
N LEU A 62 -3.98 0.40 -6.31
CA LEU A 62 -4.77 -0.24 -7.34
C LEU A 62 -4.97 0.70 -8.53
N VAL A 63 -5.14 0.13 -9.72
CA VAL A 63 -5.52 0.87 -10.93
C VAL A 63 -6.87 0.38 -11.46
N CYS A 64 -7.73 1.33 -11.82
CA CYS A 64 -9.01 1.06 -12.46
C CYS A 64 -8.81 0.76 -13.95
N ASP A 65 -9.34 -0.37 -14.42
CA ASP A 65 -9.33 -0.76 -15.85
C ASP A 65 -10.30 0.04 -16.73
N THR A 66 -11.23 0.77 -16.11
CA THR A 66 -12.32 1.47 -16.80
C THR A 66 -12.03 2.96 -17.00
N CYS A 67 -11.53 3.64 -15.96
CA CYS A 67 -11.26 5.09 -15.98
C CYS A 67 -9.79 5.44 -15.74
N TYR A 68 -8.92 4.45 -15.56
CA TYR A 68 -7.48 4.63 -15.32
C TYR A 68 -7.09 5.43 -14.08
N LEU A 69 -8.01 5.68 -13.14
CA LEU A 69 -7.67 6.21 -11.82
C LEU A 69 -6.78 5.21 -11.06
N VAL A 70 -5.65 5.71 -10.58
CA VAL A 70 -4.76 5.05 -9.62
C VAL A 70 -5.13 5.51 -8.20
N GLN A 71 -5.34 4.58 -7.26
CA GLN A 71 -5.82 4.89 -5.90
C GLN A 71 -5.42 3.85 -4.85
#